data_AF-A0A3E3EAL2-F1
#
_entry.id   AF-A0A3E3EAL2-F1
#
_cell.length_a   1.000
_cell.length_b   1.000
_cell.length_c   1.000
_cell.angle_alpha   90.00
_cell.angle_beta   90.00
_cell.angle_gamma   90.00
#
_symmetry.space_group_name_H-M   'P 1'
#
loop_
_entity.id
_entity.type
_entity.pdbx_description
1 polymer ?
#
loop_
_entity_poly.entity_id
_entity_poly.type
_entity_poly.pdbx_seq_one_letter_code
_entity_poly.pdbx_strand_id
1 'polypeptide(L)' 'MEKEELLGQLRNITNCMIISDLRYVGKDVLYSAILSLNVDDYSMKEWHDAIIYLTGNDVDKSIGKAAAKEYLCDYYRHN' A
#
# COMPACT_ATOMS: atom_id res chain seq x y z
N MET A 1 -2.86 -11.12 -19.54
CA MET A 1 -3.51 -10.38 -18.43
C MET A 1 -2.44 -9.45 -17.91
N GLU A 2 -2.64 -8.13 -18.02
CA GLU A 2 -1.68 -7.18 -17.44
C GLU A 2 -1.74 -7.33 -15.92
N LYS A 3 -0.58 -7.35 -15.29
CA LYS A 3 -0.48 -7.44 -13.83
C LYS A 3 -0.88 -6.09 -13.25
N GLU A 4 -1.86 -6.09 -12.37
CA GLU A 4 -2.35 -4.86 -11.76
C GLU A 4 -1.33 -4.32 -10.75
N GLU A 5 -1.04 -3.03 -10.82
CA GLU A 5 -0.11 -2.35 -9.92
C GLU A 5 -0.61 -2.35 -8.48
N LEU A 6 0.30 -2.25 -7.51
CA LEU A 6 -0.02 -2.30 -6.07
C LEU A 6 -1.19 -1.38 -5.66
N LEU A 7 -1.16 -0.10 -6.05
CA LEU A 7 -2.23 0.85 -5.73
C LEU A 7 -3.55 0.50 -6.43
N GLY A 8 -3.50 -0.09 -7.63
CA GLY A 8 -4.68 -0.61 -8.32
C GLY A 8 -5.28 -1.81 -7.59
N GLN A 9 -4.44 -2.71 -7.09
CA GLN A 9 -4.89 -3.84 -6.28
C GLN A 9 -5.53 -3.38 -4.96
N LEU A 10 -4.92 -2.41 -4.27
CA LEU A 10 -5.50 -1.84 -3.06
C LEU A 10 -6.87 -1.22 -3.35
N ARG A 11 -7.00 -0.43 -4.43
CA ARG A 11 -8.29 0.13 -4.87
C ARG A 11 -9.35 -0.97 -5.02
N ASN A 12 -9.00 -2.10 -5.63
CA ASN A 12 -9.93 -3.20 -5.84
C ASN A 12 -10.33 -3.88 -4.52
N ILE A 13 -9.37 -4.16 -3.64
CA ILE A 13 -9.64 -4.80 -2.35
C ILE A 13 -10.52 -3.91 -1.46
N THR A 14 -10.29 -2.60 -1.46
CA THR A 14 -11.08 -1.64 -0.67
C THR A 14 -12.36 -1.18 -1.37
N ASN A 15 -12.67 -1.74 -2.56
CA ASN A 15 -13.83 -1.38 -3.38
C ASN A 15 -13.94 0.13 -3.68
N CYS A 16 -12.80 0.77 -3.90
CA CYS A 16 -12.72 2.16 -4.33
C CYS A 16 -13.01 2.28 -5.82
N MET A 17 -13.61 3.40 -6.25
CA MET A 17 -13.85 3.65 -7.67
C MET A 17 -12.56 4.12 -8.37
N ILE A 18 -11.76 4.95 -7.69
CA ILE A 18 -10.49 5.47 -8.19
C ILE A 18 -9.39 5.40 -7.11
N ILE A 19 -8.12 5.41 -7.53
CA ILE A 19 -6.97 5.31 -6.60
C ILE A 19 -6.98 6.44 -5.56
N SER A 20 -7.43 7.65 -5.92
CA SER A 20 -7.48 8.78 -4.99
C SER A 20 -8.43 8.60 -3.82
N ASP A 21 -9.40 7.69 -3.94
CA ASP A 21 -10.33 7.37 -2.86
C ASP A 21 -9.63 6.65 -1.71
N LEU A 22 -8.50 5.97 -1.97
CA LEU A 22 -7.72 5.28 -0.95
C LEU A 22 -7.35 6.19 0.22
N ARG A 23 -7.16 7.49 0.00
CA ARG A 23 -6.84 8.48 1.05
C ARG A 23 -7.98 8.73 2.04
N TYR A 24 -9.19 8.30 1.70
CA TYR A 24 -10.40 8.45 2.54
C TYR A 24 -10.91 7.10 3.06
N VAL A 25 -10.26 5.99 2.72
CA VAL A 25 -10.62 4.67 3.24
C VAL A 25 -10.28 4.60 4.72
N GLY A 26 -11.16 3.96 5.50
CA GLY A 26 -10.93 3.71 6.91
C GLY A 26 -9.62 2.94 7.14
N LYS A 27 -8.86 3.33 8.17
CA LYS A 27 -7.53 2.79 8.44
C LYS A 27 -7.52 1.26 8.59
N ASP A 28 -8.50 0.70 9.29
CA ASP A 28 -8.63 -0.76 9.48
C ASP A 28 -8.82 -1.51 8.16
N VAL A 29 -9.52 -0.89 7.21
CA VAL A 29 -9.76 -1.46 5.88
C VAL A 29 -8.47 -1.44 5.06
N LEU A 30 -7.74 -0.31 5.07
CA LEU A 30 -6.42 -0.22 4.41
C LEU A 30 -5.41 -1.19 5.04
N TYR A 31 -5.34 -1.24 6.37
CA TYR A 31 -4.48 -2.18 7.09
C TYR A 31 -4.76 -3.62 6.65
N SER A 32 -6.03 -4.04 6.67
CA SER A 32 -6.44 -5.39 6.26
C SER A 32 -6.11 -5.66 4.79
N ALA A 33 -6.32 -4.68 3.91
CA ALA A 33 -5.99 -4.78 2.50
C ALA A 33 -4.48 -4.96 2.26
N ILE A 34 -3.65 -4.10 2.86
CA ILE A 34 -2.19 -4.17 2.77
C ILE A 34 -1.68 -5.51 3.33
N LEU A 35 -2.20 -5.93 4.50
CA LEU A 35 -1.82 -7.19 5.13
C LEU A 35 -2.07 -8.40 4.21
N SER A 36 -3.16 -8.37 3.44
CA SER A 36 -3.56 -9.45 2.53
C SER A 36 -2.68 -9.58 1.26
N LEU A 37 -1.93 -8.54 0.89
CA LEU A 37 -1.08 -8.56 -0.29
C LEU A 37 0.15 -9.44 -0.09
N ASN A 38 0.56 -10.22 -1.09
CA ASN A 38 1.86 -10.85 -1.06
C ASN A 38 2.95 -9.83 -1.43
N VAL A 39 3.99 -9.76 -0.61
CA VAL A 39 5.09 -8.79 -0.80
C VAL A 39 5.84 -9.01 -2.11
N ASP A 40 5.96 -10.25 -2.56
CA ASP A 40 6.71 -10.62 -3.77
C ASP A 40 5.95 -10.36 -5.06
N ASP A 41 4.65 -10.11 -4.97
CA ASP A 41 3.82 -9.75 -6.11
C ASP A 41 4.06 -8.31 -6.55
N TYR A 42 4.80 -7.48 -5.82
CA TYR A 42 5.04 -6.10 -6.22
C TYR A 42 6.51 -5.75 -6.18
N SER A 43 6.91 -4.84 -7.07
CA SER A 43 8.26 -4.32 -7.11
C SER A 43 8.56 -3.42 -5.91
N MET A 44 9.84 -3.23 -5.62
CA MET A 44 10.28 -2.28 -4.57
C MET A 44 9.78 -0.86 -4.85
N LYS A 45 9.79 -0.44 -6.13
CA LYS A 45 9.28 0.86 -6.57
C LYS A 45 7.80 1.02 -6.23
N GLU A 46 6.97 0.01 -6.51
CA GLU A 46 5.54 0.09 -6.19
C GLU A 46 5.28 0.22 -4.69
N TRP A 47 6.02 -0.50 -3.85
CA TRP A 47 5.92 -0.37 -2.41
C TRP A 47 6.33 1.02 -1.91
N HIS A 48 7.40 1.60 -2.45
CA HIS A 48 7.83 2.96 -2.10
C HIS A 48 6.84 4.03 -2.58
N ASP A 49 6.38 3.92 -3.83
CA ASP A 49 5.38 4.82 -4.40
C ASP A 49 4.09 4.78 -3.57
N ALA A 50 3.68 3.59 -3.12
CA ALA A 50 2.51 3.42 -2.26
C ALA A 50 2.69 4.09 -0.89
N ILE A 51 3.86 3.99 -0.26
CA ILE A 51 4.16 4.68 1.00
C ILE A 51 4.01 6.20 0.83
N ILE A 52 4.69 6.78 -0.16
CA ILE A 52 4.64 8.21 -0.42
C ILE A 52 3.19 8.64 -0.71
N TYR A 53 2.47 7.88 -1.50
CA TYR A 53 1.10 8.20 -1.88
C TYR A 53 0.12 8.18 -0.70
N LEU A 54 0.21 7.15 0.14
CA LEU A 54 -0.76 6.85 1.19
C LEU A 54 -0.47 7.61 2.48
N THR A 55 0.80 7.82 2.80
CA THR A 55 1.21 8.42 4.08
C THR A 55 1.83 9.81 3.92
N GLY A 56 2.21 10.20 2.70
CA GLY A 56 2.97 11.43 2.43
C GLY A 56 4.43 11.39 2.89
N ASN A 57 4.89 10.25 3.42
CA ASN A 57 6.25 10.12 3.94
C ASN A 57 7.19 9.60 2.85
N ASP A 58 8.35 10.23 2.73
CA ASP A 58 9.46 9.68 1.95
C ASP A 58 10.30 8.79 2.85
N VAL A 59 10.55 7.56 2.40
CA VAL A 59 11.30 6.54 3.13
C VAL A 59 12.63 6.28 2.44
N ASP A 60 13.61 5.79 3.20
CA ASP A 60 14.91 5.45 2.62
C ASP A 60 14.73 4.45 1.47
N LYS A 61 15.25 4.80 0.29
CA LYS A 61 15.12 3.98 -0.93
C LYS A 61 15.85 2.63 -0.84
N SER A 62 16.63 2.40 0.21
CA SER A 62 17.24 1.11 0.50
C SER A 62 16.32 0.14 1.24
N ILE A 63 15.16 0.59 1.77
CA ILE A 63 14.25 -0.34 2.48
C ILE A 63 13.71 -1.41 1.54
N GLY A 64 13.87 -2.67 1.93
CA GLY A 64 13.37 -3.81 1.15
C GLY A 64 11.85 -3.89 1.15
N LYS A 65 11.29 -4.69 0.22
CA LYS A 65 9.84 -4.86 0.03
C LYS A 65 9.10 -5.26 1.33
N ALA A 66 9.67 -6.18 2.11
CA ALA A 66 9.07 -6.63 3.37
C ALA A 66 8.98 -5.51 4.40
N ALA A 67 10.06 -4.73 4.58
CA ALA A 67 10.09 -3.58 5.46
C ALA A 67 9.13 -2.46 4.98
N ALA A 68 9.01 -2.28 3.66
CA ALA A 68 8.06 -1.31 3.11
C ALA A 68 6.59 -1.71 3.37
N LYS A 69 6.26 -3.00 3.24
CA LYS A 69 4.94 -3.52 3.63
C LYS A 69 4.69 -3.36 5.12
N GLU A 70 5.67 -3.73 5.96
CA GLU A 70 5.58 -3.59 7.42
C GLU A 70 5.36 -2.14 7.84
N TYR A 71 6.09 -1.20 7.24
CA TYR A 71 5.90 0.24 7.45
C TYR A 71 4.44 0.68 7.23
N LEU A 72 3.84 0.28 6.10
CA LEU A 72 2.44 0.59 5.79
C LEU A 72 1.48 -0.04 6.80
N CYS A 73 1.71 -1.30 7.18
CA CYS A 73 0.94 -1.97 8.22
C CYS A 73 1.01 -1.19 9.54
N ASP A 74 2.20 -0.80 9.99
CA ASP A 74 2.39 -0.08 11.25
C ASP A 74 1.74 1.31 11.21
N TYR A 75 1.87 2.03 10.09
CA TYR A 75 1.26 3.34 9.90
C TYR A 75 -0.26 3.31 10.10
N TYR A 76 -0.93 2.28 9.55
CA TYR A 76 -2.39 2.13 9.65
C TYR A 76 -2.87 1.36 10.88
N ARG A 77 -1.99 0.62 11.56
CA ARG A 77 -2.28 -0.08 12.82
C ARG A 77 -2.29 0.85 14.04
N HIS A 78 -1.45 1.90 14.03
CA HIS A 78 -1.08 2.65 15.24
C HIS A 78 -1.49 4.13 15.29
N ASN A 79 -2.48 4.58 14.50
CA ASN A 79 -3.03 5.93 14.60
C ASN A 79 -4.54 5.93 14.38
#